data_AF-A0A9E0J8T8-F1
#
_entry.id   AF-A0A9E0J8T8-F1
#
_cell.length_a   1.000
_cell.length_b   1.000
_cell.length_c   1.000
_cell.angle_alpha   90.00
_cell.angle_beta   90.00
_cell.angle_gamma   90.00
#
_symmetry.space_group_name_H-M   'P 1'
#
loop_
_entity.id
_entity.type
_entity.pdbx_description
1 polymer ?
#
loop_
_entity_poly.entity_id
_entity_poly.type
_entity_poly.pdbx_seq_one_letter_code
_entity_poly.pdbx_strand_id
1 'polypeptide(L)' 'ARQGEEAARARLDATEQRARLANESRGFFEKSFRLGETDLPTRLRIEAEAAEAEREAARARVELAASVSALRQALGLLPE' A
#
# COMPACT_ATOMS: atom_id res chain seq x y z
N ALA A 1 0.20 -16.97 15.63
CA ALA A 1 -0.88 -16.71 14.64
C ALA A 1 -1.58 -15.38 14.88
N ARG A 2 -2.27 -15.17 16.02
CA ARG A 2 -3.00 -13.91 16.32
C ARG A 2 -2.13 -12.65 16.24
N GLN A 3 -0.98 -12.63 16.91
CA GLN A 3 -0.02 -11.52 16.82
C GLN A 3 0.46 -11.23 15.39
N GLY A 4 0.56 -12.26 14.54
CA GLY A 4 0.95 -12.10 13.13
C GLY A 4 -0.14 -11.46 12.30
N GLU A 5 -1.41 -11.79 12.57
CA GLU A 5 -2.57 -11.16 11.92
C GLU A 5 -2.72 -9.70 12.35
N GLU A 6 -2.56 -9.40 13.64
CA GLU A 6 -2.56 -8.01 14.16
C GLU A 6 -1.44 -7.17 13.51
N ALA A 7 -0.22 -7.72 13.41
CA ALA A 7 0.89 -7.04 12.75
C ALA A 7 0.65 -6.83 11.24
N ALA A 8 0.05 -7.82 10.55
CA ALA A 8 -0.31 -7.70 9.14
C ALA A 8 -1.38 -6.63 8.92
N ARG A 9 -2.33 -6.48 9.86
CA ARG A 9 -3.36 -5.45 9.82
C ARG A 9 -2.79 -4.05 10.00
N ALA A 10 -1.94 -3.85 11.00
CA ALA A 10 -1.25 -2.57 11.20
C ALA A 10 -0.38 -2.20 9.98
N ARG A 11 0.26 -3.18 9.34
CA ARG A 11 1.01 -2.98 8.09
C ARG A 11 0.11 -2.57 6.93
N LEU A 12 -1.06 -3.20 6.78
CA LEU A 12 -2.03 -2.81 5.77
C LEU A 12 -2.46 -1.35 5.96
N ASP A 13 -2.86 -0.97 7.17
CA ASP A 13 -3.31 0.40 7.45
C ASP A 13 -2.22 1.44 7.12
N ALA A 14 -0.97 1.16 7.49
CA ALA A 14 0.16 2.04 7.20
C ALA A 14 0.46 2.15 5.69
N THR A 15 0.41 1.04 4.96
CA THR A 15 0.68 1.03 3.51
C THR A 15 -0.44 1.66 2.71
N GLU A 16 -1.71 1.48 3.12
CA GLU A 16 -2.85 2.17 2.51
C GLU A 16 -2.79 3.68 2.73
N GLN A 17 -2.45 4.13 3.95
CA GLN A 17 -2.27 5.55 4.22
C GLN A 17 -1.11 6.13 3.39
N ARG A 18 0.00 5.40 3.24
CA ARG A 18 1.13 5.82 2.39
C ARG A 18 0.71 5.92 0.92
N ALA A 19 0.01 4.92 0.39
CA ALA A 19 -0.47 4.90 -1.00
C ALA A 19 -1.42 6.08 -1.27
N ARG A 20 -2.30 6.39 -0.32
CA ARG A 20 -3.19 7.56 -0.41
C ARG A 20 -2.40 8.87 -0.50
N LEU A 21 -1.46 9.10 0.43
CA LEU A 21 -0.65 10.33 0.45
C LEU A 21 0.23 10.47 -0.80
N ALA A 22 0.79 9.37 -1.29
CA ALA A 22 1.58 9.36 -2.51
C ALA A 22 0.72 9.71 -3.75
N ASN A 23 -0.52 9.22 -3.80
CA ASN A 23 -1.48 9.59 -4.84
C ASN A 23 -1.91 11.07 -4.78
N GLU A 24 -2.16 11.59 -3.58
CA GLU A 24 -2.44 13.02 -3.37
C GLU A 24 -1.25 13.87 -3.87
N SER A 25 -0.03 13.48 -3.50
CA SER A 25 1.22 14.12 -3.94
C SER A 25 1.39 14.07 -5.45
N ARG A 26 1.16 12.91 -6.08
CA ARG A 26 1.17 12.74 -7.55
C ARG A 26 0.26 13.76 -8.23
N GLY A 27 -0.97 13.93 -7.73
CA GLY A 27 -1.93 14.88 -8.28
C GLY A 27 -1.47 16.34 -8.18
N PHE A 28 -0.72 16.72 -7.12
CA PHE A 28 -0.12 18.05 -7.02
C PHE A 28 1.02 18.25 -8.02
N PHE A 29 1.94 17.29 -8.14
CA PHE A 29 3.05 17.39 -9.06
C PHE A 29 2.63 17.32 -10.53
N GLU A 30 1.56 16.59 -10.85
CA GLU A 30 0.98 16.61 -12.20
C GLU A 30 0.49 18.01 -12.60
N LYS A 31 -0.16 18.73 -11.67
CA LYS A 31 -0.61 20.11 -11.90
C LYS A 31 0.58 21.06 -12.07
N SER A 32 1.57 20.99 -11.17
CA SER A 32 2.77 21.83 -11.24
C SER A 32 3.58 21.58 -12.52
N PHE A 33 3.69 20.33 -12.96
CA PHE A 33 4.30 19.98 -14.26
C PHE A 33 3.55 20.59 -15.44
N ARG A 34 2.20 20.53 -15.44
CA ARG A 34 1.37 21.17 -16.48
C ARG A 34 1.53 22.70 -16.52
N LEU A 35 1.88 23.32 -15.40
CA LEU A 35 2.18 24.76 -15.32
C LEU A 35 3.63 25.11 -15.66
N GLY A 36 4.49 24.11 -15.90
CA GLY A 36 5.92 24.30 -16.18
C GLY A 36 6.78 24.60 -14.94
N GLU A 37 6.23 24.44 -13.75
CA GLU A 37 6.91 24.71 -12.47
C GLU A 37 7.70 23.51 -11.94
N THR A 38 7.36 22.30 -12.39
CA THR A 38 8.06 21.05 -12.08
C THR A 38 8.67 20.47 -13.35
N ASP A 39 9.89 19.95 -13.27
CA ASP A 39 10.55 19.24 -14.38
C ASP A 39 10.06 17.78 -14.56
N LEU A 40 10.27 17.24 -15.76
CA LEU A 40 9.84 15.88 -16.10
C LEU A 40 10.48 14.80 -15.19
N PRO A 41 11.79 14.83 -14.90
CA PRO A 41 12.40 13.86 -13.98
C PRO A 41 11.75 13.82 -12.60
N THR A 42 11.49 14.99 -12.01
CA THR A 42 10.82 15.11 -10.71
C THR A 42 9.41 14.54 -10.78
N ARG A 43 8.64 14.84 -11.84
CA ARG A 43 7.31 14.28 -12.05
C ARG A 43 7.34 12.74 -12.14
N LEU A 44 8.30 12.17 -12.89
CA LEU A 44 8.40 10.72 -13.07
C LEU A 44 8.82 10.01 -11.78
N ARG A 45 9.66 10.63 -10.95
CA ARG A 45 10.01 10.09 -9.64
C ARG A 45 8.78 10.00 -8.73
N ILE A 46 7.97 11.05 -8.67
CA ILE A 46 6.73 11.04 -7.86
C ILE A 46 5.72 10.01 -8.39
N GLU A 47 5.61 9.87 -9.72
CA GLU A 47 4.79 8.81 -10.34
C GLU A 47 5.24 7.41 -9.88
N ALA A 48 6.54 7.14 -9.93
CA ALA A 48 7.10 5.86 -9.51
C ALA A 48 6.90 5.61 -8.01
N GLU A 49 7.06 6.64 -7.16
CA GLU A 49 6.80 6.53 -5.71
C GLU A 49 5.33 6.20 -5.41
N ALA A 50 4.38 6.80 -6.13
CA ALA A 50 2.96 6.49 -6.00
C ALA A 50 2.63 5.06 -6.44
N ALA A 51 3.16 4.64 -7.60
CA ALA A 51 2.97 3.28 -8.09
C ALA A 51 3.55 2.23 -7.13
N GLU A 52 4.72 2.49 -6.54
CA GLU A 52 5.32 1.56 -5.58
C GLU A 52 4.54 1.50 -4.27
N ALA A 53 4.04 2.64 -3.77
CA ALA A 53 3.19 2.65 -2.58
C ALA A 53 1.88 1.87 -2.79
N GLU A 54 1.28 1.96 -3.98
CA GLU A 54 0.11 1.15 -4.35
C GLU A 54 0.43 -0.34 -4.40
N ARG A 55 1.57 -0.72 -4.98
CA ARG A 55 2.02 -2.13 -5.02
C ARG A 55 2.23 -2.69 -3.62
N GLU A 56 2.85 -1.93 -2.73
CA GLU A 56 3.05 -2.34 -1.33
C GLU A 56 1.72 -2.47 -0.57
N ALA A 57 0.77 -1.56 -0.78
CA ALA A 57 -0.57 -1.71 -0.20
C ALA A 57 -1.30 -2.96 -0.71
N ALA A 58 -1.21 -3.24 -2.02
CA ALA A 58 -1.80 -4.44 -2.61
C ALA A 58 -1.16 -5.73 -2.03
N ARG A 59 0.16 -5.73 -1.85
CA ARG A 59 0.88 -6.83 -1.21
C ARG A 59 0.46 -7.02 0.24
N ALA A 60 0.36 -5.94 1.02
CA ALA A 60 -0.07 -6.01 2.42
C ALA A 60 -1.48 -6.59 2.58
N ARG A 61 -2.39 -6.35 1.62
CA ARG A 61 -3.73 -6.98 1.59
C ARG A 61 -3.64 -8.50 1.46
N VAL A 62 -2.78 -8.98 0.56
CA VAL A 62 -2.55 -10.43 0.37
C VAL A 62 -1.92 -11.03 1.64
N GLU A 63 -0.96 -10.35 2.25
CA GLU A 63 -0.31 -10.80 3.49
C GLU A 63 -1.29 -10.88 4.68
N LEU A 64 -2.22 -9.94 4.78
CA LEU A 64 -3.29 -9.99 5.78
C LEU A 64 -4.22 -11.19 5.54
N ALA A 65 -4.65 -11.41 4.29
CA ALA A 65 -5.50 -12.56 3.94
C ALA A 65 -4.82 -13.90 4.27
N ALA A 66 -3.53 -14.02 3.96
CA ALA A 66 -2.73 -15.20 4.32
C ALA A 66 -2.63 -15.37 5.84
N SER A 67 -2.41 -14.30 6.60
CA SER A 67 -2.32 -14.33 8.06
C SER A 67 -3.64 -14.72 8.72
N VAL A 68 -4.78 -14.27 8.18
CA VAL A 68 -6.12 -14.68 8.61
C VAL A 68 -6.36 -16.17 8.35
N SER A 69 -5.96 -16.66 7.16
CA SER A 69 -6.06 -18.09 6.84
C SER A 69 -5.23 -18.96 7.80
N ALA A 70 -3.98 -18.56 8.06
CA ALA A 70 -3.11 -19.25 9.02
C ALA A 70 -3.69 -19.25 10.44
N LEU A 71 -4.33 -18.15 10.87
CA LEU A 71 -5.02 -18.09 12.15
C LEU A 71 -6.20 -19.05 12.22
N ARG A 72 -7.03 -19.15 11.17
CA ARG A 72 -8.15 -20.09 11.11
C ARG A 72 -7.66 -21.54 11.19
N GLN A 73 -6.63 -21.89 10.42
CA GLN A 73 -6.03 -23.22 10.46
C GLN A 73 -5.49 -23.57 11.85
N ALA A 74 -4.80 -22.62 12.51
CA ALA A 74 -4.29 -22.81 13.88
C ALA A 74 -5.40 -22.99 14.94
N LEU A 75 -6.62 -22.51 14.65
CA LEU A 75 -7.80 -22.69 15.49
C LEU A 75 -8.59 -23.98 15.16
N GLY A 76 -8.11 -24.80 14.22
CA GLY A 76 -8.83 -26.00 13.76
C GLY A 76 -10.06 -25.70 12.90
N LEU A 77 -10.23 -24.43 12.48
CA LEU A 77 -11.25 -24.01 11.53
C LEU A 77 -10.68 -24.28 10.14
N LEU A 78 -10.80 -25.53 9.68
CA LEU A 78 -10.34 -25.96 8.36
C LEU A 78 -11.03 -25.12 7.26
N PRO A 79 -10.29 -24.67 6.24
CA PRO A 79 -10.89 -24.05 5.08
C PRO A 79 -11.68 -25.09 4.27
N GLU A 80 -12.88 -24.70 3.82
CA GLU A 80 -13.54 -25.36 2.68
C GLU A 80 -12.93 -24.87 1.36
#